data_AF-A0AAF0E7D8-F1
#
_entry.id   AF-A0AAF0E7D8-F1
#
_cell.length_a   1.000
_cell.length_b   1.000
_cell.length_c   1.000
_cell.angle_alpha   90.00
_cell.angle_beta   90.00
_cell.angle_gamma   90.00
#
_symmetry.space_group_name_H-M   'P 1'
#
loop_
_entity.id
_entity.type
_entity.pdbx_description
1 polymer ?
#
loop_
_entity_poly.entity_id
_entity_poly.type
_entity_poly.pdbx_seq_one_letter_code
_entity_poly.pdbx_strand_id
1 'polypeptide(L)'
;MPRKRAKHSVRQTQRESLGHDLPPGPKRVRDDMPRKAAVLFRPPPPRPKADEPPRPAEAPLQIRPGEKLRDFNERVEQAFSSDLNRTMRAELRSESNQKKRQRRRELLKAKKRAADPAAARAAEEAADFERASQARSLRDVAQAPPTITARPKERLKRKAPALVEAQAQRPKPSAARQRILDEERQRVIAQYRSMKGRS
;
A
#
# COMPACT_ATOMS: atom_id res chain seq x y z
N MET A 1 -2.34 40.79 14.52
CA MET A 1 -2.53 39.34 14.84
C MET A 1 -4.02 38.94 14.82
N PRO A 2 -4.69 38.86 13.66
CA PRO A 2 -6.15 38.66 13.58
C PRO A 2 -6.61 37.25 13.99
N ARG A 3 -5.77 36.23 13.76
CA ARG A 3 -6.10 34.81 13.96
C ARG A 3 -6.18 34.38 15.43
N LYS A 4 -5.56 35.13 16.35
CA LYS A 4 -5.62 34.82 17.80
C LYS A 4 -6.96 35.25 18.41
N ARG A 5 -7.51 36.39 17.96
CA ARG A 5 -8.79 36.95 18.44
C ARG A 5 -9.98 36.08 18.01
N ALA A 6 -10.01 35.61 16.76
CA ALA A 6 -11.07 34.73 16.26
C ALA A 6 -11.15 33.37 17.00
N LYS A 7 -10.02 32.82 17.46
CA LYS A 7 -10.01 31.58 18.26
C LYS A 7 -10.43 31.78 19.71
N HIS A 8 -10.36 33.01 20.20
CA HIS A 8 -10.77 33.37 21.55
C HIS A 8 -12.28 33.58 21.61
N SER A 9 -12.84 34.30 20.63
CA SER A 9 -14.29 34.52 20.53
C SER A 9 -15.06 33.20 20.41
N VAL A 10 -14.62 32.29 19.54
CA VAL A 10 -15.25 30.95 19.40
C VAL A 10 -15.17 30.13 20.69
N ARG A 11 -14.10 30.29 21.48
CA ARG A 11 -13.97 29.61 22.77
C ARG A 11 -14.88 30.22 23.84
N GLN A 12 -15.02 31.53 23.85
CA GLN A 12 -15.93 32.24 24.77
C GLN A 12 -17.39 31.90 24.48
N THR A 13 -17.81 31.96 23.21
CA THR A 13 -19.18 31.59 22.82
C THR A 13 -19.48 30.13 23.13
N GLN A 14 -18.53 29.22 22.91
CA GLN A 14 -18.70 27.81 23.32
C GLN A 14 -18.84 27.68 24.83
N ARG A 15 -18.02 28.37 25.63
CA ARG A 15 -18.09 28.34 27.08
C ARG A 15 -19.39 28.91 27.64
N GLU A 16 -19.87 30.01 27.06
CA GLU A 16 -21.16 30.63 27.40
C GLU A 16 -22.33 29.70 27.01
N SER A 17 -22.28 29.10 25.80
CA SER A 17 -23.34 28.19 25.33
C SER A 17 -23.42 26.88 26.12
N LEU A 18 -22.28 26.38 26.61
CA LEU A 18 -22.21 25.16 27.41
C LEU A 18 -22.55 25.42 28.89
N GLY A 19 -22.58 26.67 29.33
CA GLY A 19 -22.78 27.03 30.73
C GLY A 19 -21.51 26.86 31.57
N HIS A 20 -21.27 27.80 32.47
CA HIS A 20 -20.07 27.85 33.30
C HIS A 20 -20.05 26.82 34.45
N ASP A 21 -21.17 26.13 34.70
CA ASP A 21 -21.38 25.18 35.80
C ASP A 21 -21.90 23.82 35.31
N LEU A 22 -21.38 23.31 34.20
CA LEU A 22 -21.56 21.89 33.92
C LEU A 22 -20.73 21.09 34.95
N PRO A 23 -21.33 20.12 35.67
CA PRO A 23 -20.55 19.20 36.48
C PRO A 23 -19.48 18.55 35.59
N PRO A 24 -18.30 18.17 36.13
CA PRO A 24 -17.32 17.44 35.36
C PRO A 24 -18.03 16.26 34.70
N GLY A 25 -18.12 16.32 33.37
CA GLY A 25 -18.77 15.26 32.61
C GLY A 25 -18.13 13.93 32.98
N PRO A 26 -18.84 12.79 32.88
CA PRO A 26 -18.27 11.50 33.22
C PRO A 26 -16.97 11.36 32.45
N LYS A 27 -15.85 11.37 33.19
CA LYS A 27 -14.51 11.25 32.60
C LYS A 27 -14.59 10.07 31.66
N ARG A 28 -14.40 10.29 30.36
CA ARG A 28 -14.29 9.13 29.49
C ARG A 28 -13.06 8.42 30.03
N VAL A 29 -13.11 7.10 30.22
CA VAL A 29 -11.98 6.27 30.71
C VAL A 29 -10.66 6.52 29.95
N ARG A 30 -10.73 7.27 28.85
CA ARG A 30 -9.65 7.71 27.96
C ARG A 30 -8.94 9.00 28.37
N ASP A 31 -9.45 9.79 29.31
CA ASP A 31 -8.92 11.13 29.59
C ASP A 31 -7.72 11.08 30.56
N ASP A 32 -7.70 10.12 31.51
CA ASP A 32 -6.62 9.97 32.50
C ASP A 32 -5.60 8.86 32.16
N MET A 33 -5.82 8.06 31.10
CA MET A 33 -4.87 7.00 30.72
C MET A 33 -3.89 7.44 29.63
N PRO A 34 -2.60 7.08 29.73
CA PRO A 34 -1.65 7.36 28.66
C PRO A 34 -2.11 6.64 27.38
N ARG A 35 -2.00 7.33 26.24
CA ARG A 35 -2.51 6.86 24.93
C ARG A 35 -2.01 5.47 24.53
N LYS A 36 -0.84 5.04 25.03
CA LYS A 36 -0.31 3.68 24.85
C LYS A 36 -1.04 2.64 25.70
N ALA A 37 -1.37 2.94 26.95
CA ALA A 37 -2.14 2.05 27.82
C ALA A 37 -3.57 1.84 27.28
N ALA A 38 -4.15 2.88 26.67
CA ALA A 38 -5.45 2.79 25.99
C ALA A 38 -5.54 1.71 24.91
N VAL A 39 -4.42 1.35 24.30
CA VAL A 39 -4.36 0.32 23.26
C VAL A 39 -4.46 -1.08 23.86
N LEU A 40 -3.95 -1.29 25.08
CA LEU A 40 -3.97 -2.58 25.77
C LEU A 40 -5.37 -2.99 26.22
N PHE A 41 -6.19 -2.00 26.63
CA PHE A 41 -7.58 -2.23 27.04
C PHE A 41 -8.58 -2.21 25.89
N ARG A 42 -8.13 -1.88 24.67
CA ARG A 42 -9.01 -1.92 23.51
C ARG A 42 -9.17 -3.38 23.08
N PRO A 43 -10.39 -3.92 22.98
CA PRO A 43 -10.57 -5.24 22.41
C PRO A 43 -9.96 -5.27 21.01
N PRO A 44 -9.31 -6.39 20.62
CA PRO A 44 -8.80 -6.52 19.27
C PRO A 44 -9.93 -6.21 18.28
N PRO A 45 -9.67 -5.47 17.20
CA PRO A 45 -10.69 -5.21 16.20
C PRO A 45 -11.30 -6.55 15.78
N PRO A 46 -12.63 -6.64 15.61
CA PRO A 46 -13.25 -7.88 15.15
C PRO A 46 -12.50 -8.29 13.88
N ARG A 47 -12.04 -9.55 13.86
CA ARG A 47 -11.40 -10.10 12.66
C ARG A 47 -12.41 -9.87 11.52
N PRO A 48 -11.96 -9.36 10.34
CA PRO A 48 -12.85 -9.37 9.18
C PRO A 48 -13.37 -10.79 9.08
N LYS A 49 -14.70 -10.96 9.09
CA LYS A 49 -15.33 -12.28 9.02
C LYS A 49 -14.83 -12.94 7.74
N ALA A 50 -13.82 -13.79 7.86
CA ALA A 50 -13.25 -14.51 6.73
C ALA A 50 -14.23 -15.55 6.19
N ASP A 51 -15.25 -15.87 7.01
CA ASP A 51 -16.27 -16.87 6.76
C ASP A 51 -17.64 -16.26 6.39
N GLU A 52 -17.74 -14.94 6.24
CA GLU A 52 -18.93 -14.35 5.63
C GLU A 52 -18.81 -14.62 4.12
N PRO A 53 -19.74 -15.40 3.52
CA PRO A 53 -19.68 -15.65 2.09
C PRO A 53 -19.63 -14.30 1.36
N PRO A 54 -18.92 -14.21 0.23
CA PRO A 54 -18.99 -13.01 -0.59
C PRO A 54 -20.47 -12.67 -0.75
N ARG A 55 -20.84 -11.41 -0.47
CA ARG A 55 -22.23 -10.97 -0.68
C ARG A 55 -22.62 -11.47 -2.07
N PRO A 56 -23.79 -12.13 -2.20
CA PRO A 56 -24.17 -12.74 -3.45
C PRO A 56 -23.97 -11.68 -4.53
N ALA A 57 -23.20 -12.02 -5.57
CA ALA A 57 -23.01 -11.14 -6.70
C ALA A 57 -24.41 -10.75 -7.15
N GLU A 58 -24.78 -9.49 -6.90
CA GLU A 58 -26.13 -9.02 -7.17
C GLU A 58 -26.41 -9.33 -8.64
N ALA A 59 -27.59 -9.88 -8.91
CA ALA A 59 -27.97 -10.31 -10.25
C ALA A 59 -27.60 -9.21 -11.26
N PRO A 60 -27.07 -9.57 -12.45
CA PRO A 60 -26.63 -8.58 -13.42
C PRO A 60 -27.75 -7.57 -13.64
N LEU A 61 -27.47 -6.28 -13.35
CA LEU A 61 -28.46 -5.23 -13.46
C LEU A 61 -28.87 -5.11 -14.92
N GLN A 62 -30.08 -5.57 -15.24
CA GLN A 62 -30.70 -5.45 -16.56
C GLN A 62 -31.77 -4.36 -16.53
N ILE A 63 -32.03 -3.75 -17.68
CA ILE A 63 -33.12 -2.77 -17.85
C ILE A 63 -34.44 -3.51 -17.61
N ARG A 64 -35.25 -3.02 -16.67
CA ARG A 64 -36.57 -3.60 -16.39
C ARG A 64 -37.55 -3.23 -17.53
N PRO A 65 -38.53 -4.09 -17.83
CA PRO A 65 -39.53 -3.76 -18.85
C PRO A 65 -40.28 -2.47 -18.45
N GLY A 66 -40.27 -1.46 -19.33
CA GLY A 66 -40.89 -0.15 -19.09
C GLY A 66 -40.02 0.88 -18.35
N GLU A 67 -38.83 0.50 -17.88
CA GLU A 67 -37.85 1.43 -17.27
C GLU A 67 -37.18 2.27 -18.37
N LYS A 68 -37.00 3.57 -18.13
CA LYS A 68 -36.22 4.42 -19.03
C LYS A 68 -34.73 4.17 -18.80
N LEU A 69 -33.90 4.40 -19.82
CA LEU A 69 -32.43 4.24 -19.72
C LEU A 69 -31.82 5.08 -18.59
N ARG A 70 -32.40 6.26 -18.32
CA ARG A 70 -31.96 7.14 -17.23
C ARG A 70 -32.14 6.48 -15.86
N ASP A 71 -33.32 5.92 -15.60
CA ASP A 71 -33.64 5.29 -14.31
C ASP A 71 -32.76 4.04 -14.08
N PHE A 72 -32.49 3.30 -15.16
CA PHE A 72 -31.53 2.20 -15.15
C PHE A 72 -30.12 2.66 -14.74
N ASN A 73 -29.62 3.74 -15.35
CA ASN A 73 -28.30 4.28 -15.01
C ASN A 73 -28.23 4.75 -13.55
N GLU A 74 -29.27 5.43 -13.05
CA GLU A 74 -29.34 5.87 -11.65
C GLU A 74 -29.29 4.67 -10.68
N ARG A 75 -30.00 3.58 -11.00
CA ARG A 75 -29.96 2.33 -10.21
C ARG A 75 -28.60 1.64 -10.26
N VAL A 76 -27.96 1.63 -11.43
CA VAL A 76 -26.59 1.13 -11.61
C VAL A 76 -25.62 1.92 -10.74
N GLU A 77 -25.66 3.25 -10.81
CA GLU A 77 -24.80 4.12 -10.00
C GLU A 77 -25.02 3.92 -8.50
N GLN A 78 -26.27 3.77 -8.05
CA GLN A 78 -26.59 3.49 -6.66
C GLN A 78 -26.02 2.15 -6.18
N ALA A 79 -26.16 1.08 -6.98
CA ALA A 79 -25.63 -0.24 -6.64
C ALA A 79 -24.09 -0.24 -6.52
N PHE A 80 -23.40 0.48 -7.42
CA PHE A 80 -21.94 0.58 -7.38
C PHE A 80 -21.41 1.71 -6.48
N SER A 81 -22.28 2.57 -5.94
CA SER A 81 -21.89 3.75 -5.18
C SER A 81 -21.01 3.42 -3.98
N SER A 82 -21.25 2.31 -3.28
CA SER A 82 -20.46 1.92 -2.12
C SER A 82 -19.03 1.54 -2.48
N ASP A 83 -18.86 0.84 -3.60
CA ASP A 83 -17.56 0.37 -4.06
C ASP A 83 -16.74 1.50 -4.66
N LEU A 84 -17.36 2.37 -5.46
CA LEU A 84 -16.75 3.59 -5.97
C LEU A 84 -16.32 4.52 -4.82
N ASN A 85 -17.17 4.71 -3.81
CA ASN A 85 -16.80 5.50 -2.65
C ASN A 85 -15.68 4.86 -1.83
N ARG A 86 -15.60 3.53 -1.79
CA ARG A 86 -14.54 2.80 -1.09
C ARG A 86 -13.20 2.92 -1.81
N THR A 87 -13.17 2.78 -3.14
CA THR A 87 -11.95 2.95 -3.94
C THR A 87 -11.44 4.38 -3.86
N MET A 88 -12.32 5.36 -4.10
CA MET A 88 -11.98 6.80 -4.01
C MET A 88 -11.41 7.17 -2.63
N ARG A 89 -12.02 6.69 -1.53
CA ARG A 89 -11.51 6.94 -0.18
C ARG A 89 -10.17 6.24 0.09
N ALA A 90 -9.96 5.05 -0.46
CA ALA A 90 -8.71 4.32 -0.29
C ALA A 90 -7.56 5.03 -1.02
N GLU A 91 -7.82 5.50 -2.24
CA GLU A 91 -6.87 6.26 -3.06
C GLU A 91 -6.53 7.61 -2.42
N LEU A 92 -7.53 8.41 -2.04
CA LEU A 92 -7.30 9.69 -1.34
C LEU A 92 -6.45 9.51 -0.06
N ARG A 93 -6.68 8.43 0.69
CA ARG A 93 -5.88 8.09 1.87
C ARG A 93 -4.47 7.63 1.51
N SER A 94 -4.31 6.89 0.41
CA SER A 94 -2.99 6.41 -0.03
C SER A 94 -2.13 7.59 -0.48
N GLU A 95 -2.67 8.50 -1.28
CA GLU A 95 -1.99 9.71 -1.75
C GLU A 95 -1.60 10.64 -0.60
N SER A 96 -2.53 10.91 0.33
CA SER A 96 -2.25 11.72 1.51
C SER A 96 -1.12 11.11 2.37
N ASN A 97 -1.15 9.79 2.56
CA ASN A 97 -0.09 9.09 3.29
C ASN A 97 1.24 9.07 2.52
N GLN A 98 1.22 8.94 1.20
CA GLN A 98 2.40 9.04 0.35
C GLN A 98 3.03 10.43 0.45
N LYS A 99 2.24 11.50 0.31
CA LYS A 99 2.70 12.89 0.47
C LYS A 99 3.27 13.15 1.85
N LYS A 100 2.66 12.61 2.91
CA LYS A 100 3.19 12.70 4.27
C LYS A 100 4.52 11.95 4.45
N ARG A 101 4.67 10.78 3.82
CA ARG A 101 5.94 10.04 3.81
C ARG A 101 7.02 10.78 3.03
N GLN A 102 6.70 11.35 1.86
CA GLN A 102 7.61 12.17 1.06
C GLN A 102 8.09 13.38 1.85
N ARG A 103 7.19 14.16 2.45
CA ARG A 103 7.55 15.30 3.32
C ARG A 103 8.47 14.91 4.47
N ARG A 104 8.22 13.76 5.13
CA ARG A 104 9.11 13.26 6.19
C ARG A 104 10.48 12.90 5.64
N ARG A 105 10.55 12.27 4.46
CA ARG A 105 11.81 11.91 3.80
C ARG A 105 12.60 13.16 3.42
N GLU A 106 11.94 14.17 2.85
CA GLU A 106 12.53 15.46 2.51
C GLU A 106 13.05 16.19 3.74
N LEU A 107 12.27 16.26 4.82
CA LEU A 107 12.72 16.87 6.08
C LEU A 107 13.92 16.15 6.67
N LEU A 108 13.95 14.81 6.62
CA LEU A 108 15.12 14.05 7.06
C LEU A 108 16.32 14.27 6.14
N LYS A 109 16.12 14.34 4.81
CA LYS A 109 17.19 14.66 3.86
C LYS A 109 17.74 16.07 4.10
N ALA A 110 16.87 17.05 4.32
CA ALA A 110 17.24 18.43 4.64
C ALA A 110 18.00 18.52 5.97
N LYS A 111 17.55 17.80 7.01
CA LYS A 111 18.27 17.71 8.29
C LYS A 111 19.66 17.08 8.12
N LYS A 112 19.78 16.00 7.34
CA LYS A 112 21.07 15.38 7.04
C LYS A 112 21.99 16.33 6.25
N ARG A 113 21.44 17.05 5.27
CA ARG A 113 22.17 18.07 4.48
C ARG A 113 22.62 19.26 5.33
N ALA A 114 21.83 19.65 6.32
CA ALA A 114 22.17 20.71 7.27
C ALA A 114 23.20 20.25 8.32
N ALA A 115 23.18 18.97 8.72
CA ALA A 115 24.17 18.40 9.63
C ALA A 115 25.55 18.31 8.96
N ASP A 116 25.62 17.72 7.76
CA ASP A 116 26.89 17.49 7.04
C ASP A 116 26.77 17.91 5.56
N PRO A 117 26.95 19.21 5.24
CA PRO A 117 26.78 19.70 3.87
C PRO A 117 27.82 19.13 2.90
N ALA A 118 29.04 18.85 3.35
CA ALA A 118 30.11 18.27 2.52
C ALA A 118 29.80 16.81 2.13
N ALA A 119 29.38 15.99 3.09
CA ALA A 119 28.99 14.60 2.83
C ALA A 119 27.74 14.51 1.95
N ALA A 120 26.79 15.44 2.11
CA ALA A 120 25.61 15.50 1.25
C ALA A 120 25.93 15.87 -0.19
N ARG A 121 26.90 16.77 -0.43
CA ARG A 121 27.37 17.11 -1.79
C ARG A 121 28.09 15.93 -2.44
N ALA A 122 29.02 15.29 -1.73
CA ALA A 122 29.73 14.12 -2.23
C ALA A 122 28.78 12.95 -2.57
N ALA A 123 27.72 12.73 -1.78
CA ALA A 123 26.72 11.70 -2.06
C ALA A 123 25.81 12.05 -3.25
N GLU A 124 25.51 13.33 -3.49
CA GLU A 124 24.76 13.78 -4.67
C GLU A 124 25.63 13.65 -5.93
N GLU A 125 26.90 14.05 -5.87
CA GLU A 125 27.87 13.89 -6.96
C GLU A 125 28.08 12.41 -7.32
N ALA A 126 28.31 11.53 -6.33
CA ALA A 126 28.46 10.10 -6.58
C ALA A 126 27.22 9.49 -7.27
N ALA A 127 26.01 9.91 -6.87
CA ALA A 127 24.78 9.44 -7.50
C ALA A 127 24.61 9.95 -8.94
N ASP A 128 25.08 11.17 -9.24
CA ASP A 128 25.07 11.71 -10.60
C ASP A 128 26.09 10.99 -11.50
N PHE A 129 27.27 10.63 -10.99
CA PHE A 129 28.25 9.82 -11.72
C PHE A 129 27.80 8.38 -11.97
N GLU A 130 27.14 7.75 -10.99
CA GLU A 130 26.52 6.42 -11.18
C GLU A 130 25.46 6.45 -12.29
N ARG A 131 24.62 7.49 -12.33
CA ARG A 131 23.60 7.66 -13.38
C ARG A 131 24.24 7.89 -14.75
N ALA A 132 25.30 8.70 -14.82
CA ALA A 132 26.01 8.95 -16.07
C ALA A 132 26.62 7.68 -16.67
N SER A 133 27.20 6.80 -15.84
CA SER A 133 27.75 5.51 -16.30
C SER A 133 26.70 4.55 -16.88
N GLN A 134 25.42 4.72 -16.52
CA GLN A 134 24.31 3.88 -16.97
C GLN A 134 23.56 4.46 -18.18
N ALA A 135 23.75 5.74 -18.49
CA ALA A 135 23.12 6.40 -19.62
C ALA A 135 23.85 6.02 -20.92
N ARG A 136 23.34 5.00 -21.62
CA ARG A 136 23.82 4.64 -22.96
C ARG A 136 23.39 5.70 -23.98
N SER A 137 24.34 6.18 -24.78
CA SER A 137 24.08 7.15 -25.85
C SER A 137 23.34 6.50 -27.03
N LEU A 138 22.48 7.27 -27.71
CA LEU A 138 21.69 6.80 -28.86
C LEU A 138 22.57 6.38 -30.06
N ARG A 139 23.86 6.77 -30.05
CA ARG A 139 24.89 6.43 -31.04
C ARG A 139 25.78 5.26 -30.62
N ASP A 140 25.56 4.73 -29.42
CA ASP A 140 26.25 3.56 -28.86
C ASP A 140 25.54 2.26 -29.27
N VAL A 141 25.01 2.25 -30.50
CA VAL A 141 24.53 1.06 -31.21
C VAL A 141 25.70 0.60 -32.05
N ALA A 142 26.35 -0.49 -31.63
CA ALA A 142 27.47 -1.07 -32.34
C ALA A 142 27.13 -1.29 -33.83
N GLN A 143 27.95 -0.74 -34.73
CA GLN A 143 27.79 -0.87 -36.18
C GLN A 143 28.11 -2.29 -36.71
N ALA A 144 28.53 -3.20 -35.83
CA ALA A 144 28.57 -4.63 -36.08
C ALA A 144 27.53 -5.31 -35.17
N PRO A 145 26.80 -6.33 -35.64
CA PRO A 145 26.06 -7.18 -34.73
C PRO A 145 27.07 -7.69 -33.68
N PRO A 146 26.81 -7.52 -32.37
CA PRO A 146 27.72 -8.01 -31.36
C PRO A 146 27.89 -9.51 -31.59
N THR A 147 29.12 -9.94 -31.89
CA THR A 147 29.45 -11.35 -31.86
C THR A 147 29.17 -11.82 -30.45
N ILE A 148 28.21 -12.75 -30.32
CA ILE A 148 27.89 -13.37 -29.03
C ILE A 148 29.08 -14.27 -28.68
N THR A 149 30.15 -13.67 -28.17
CA THR A 149 31.17 -14.44 -27.47
C THR A 149 30.46 -15.04 -26.28
N ALA A 150 30.45 -16.38 -26.21
CA ALA A 150 29.77 -17.10 -25.15
C ALA A 150 30.17 -16.47 -23.82
N ARG A 151 29.19 -15.94 -23.08
CA ARG A 151 29.41 -15.33 -21.76
C ARG A 151 30.35 -16.23 -20.98
N PRO A 152 31.47 -15.71 -20.43
CA PRO A 152 32.34 -16.52 -19.61
C PRO A 152 31.45 -17.13 -18.53
N LYS A 153 31.39 -18.47 -18.51
CA LYS A 153 30.80 -19.22 -17.41
C LYS A 153 31.76 -19.04 -16.24
N GLU A 154 31.82 -17.83 -15.67
CA GLU A 154 32.33 -17.66 -14.34
C GLU A 154 31.45 -18.51 -13.45
N ARG A 155 32.00 -19.68 -13.12
CA ARG A 155 31.43 -20.59 -12.16
C ARG A 155 31.22 -19.76 -10.91
N LEU A 156 29.96 -19.47 -10.61
CA LEU A 156 29.50 -18.89 -9.35
C LEU A 156 29.77 -19.92 -8.23
N LYS A 157 31.04 -20.22 -7.97
CA LYS A 157 31.53 -20.95 -6.81
C LYS A 157 31.78 -19.98 -5.67
N ARG A 158 30.88 -19.03 -5.46
CA ARG A 158 30.79 -18.24 -4.24
C ARG A 158 29.31 -18.02 -3.97
N LYS A 159 28.87 -18.52 -2.81
CA LYS A 159 27.56 -18.32 -2.14
C LYS A 159 26.41 -19.30 -2.45
N ALA A 160 26.63 -20.59 -2.21
CA ALA A 160 25.51 -21.50 -1.89
C ALA A 160 24.67 -21.05 -0.66
N PRO A 161 25.24 -20.52 0.45
CA PRO A 161 24.41 -20.09 1.58
C PRO A 161 23.54 -18.85 1.30
N ALA A 162 23.99 -17.91 0.46
CA ALA A 162 23.22 -16.68 0.22
C ALA A 162 22.00 -16.87 -0.70
N LEU A 163 22.01 -17.87 -1.58
CA LEU A 163 20.83 -18.19 -2.39
C LEU A 163 19.75 -18.88 -1.54
N VAL A 164 20.15 -19.70 -0.58
CA VAL A 164 19.25 -20.35 0.39
C VAL A 164 18.67 -19.32 1.36
N GLU A 165 19.48 -18.37 1.85
CA GLU A 165 19.00 -17.25 2.67
C GLU A 165 18.08 -16.29 1.90
N ALA A 166 18.38 -16.00 0.63
CA ALA A 166 17.52 -15.17 -0.23
C ALA A 166 16.18 -15.85 -0.58
N GLN A 167 16.14 -17.18 -0.62
CA GLN A 167 14.89 -17.94 -0.75
C GLN A 167 14.11 -17.97 0.59
N ALA A 168 14.80 -18.05 1.73
CA ALA A 168 14.19 -17.98 3.06
C ALA A 168 13.60 -16.60 3.39
N GLN A 169 14.12 -15.53 2.77
CA GLN A 169 13.62 -14.15 2.92
C GLN A 169 12.37 -13.84 2.08
N ARG A 170 11.93 -14.73 1.18
CA ARG A 170 10.67 -14.54 0.45
C ARG A 170 9.50 -14.78 1.41
N PRO A 171 8.48 -13.90 1.46
CA PRO A 171 7.34 -14.11 2.33
C PRO A 171 6.65 -15.42 1.96
N LYS A 172 6.57 -16.35 2.92
CA LYS A 172 5.86 -17.63 2.74
C LYS A 172 4.42 -17.31 2.30
N PRO A 173 3.88 -17.95 1.25
CA PRO A 173 2.50 -17.71 0.82
C PRO A 173 1.52 -18.01 1.95
N SER A 174 0.39 -17.29 1.99
CA SER A 174 -0.68 -17.56 2.97
C SER A 174 -1.16 -19.01 2.84
N ALA A 175 -1.63 -19.61 3.94
CA ALA A 175 -2.08 -21.00 3.95
C ALA A 175 -3.15 -21.30 2.89
N ALA A 176 -4.05 -20.34 2.61
CA ALA A 176 -5.03 -20.45 1.54
C ALA A 176 -4.38 -20.50 0.14
N ARG A 177 -3.37 -19.66 -0.10
CA ARG A 177 -2.62 -19.67 -1.38
C ARG A 177 -1.79 -20.94 -1.54
N GLN A 178 -1.26 -21.50 -0.44
CA GLN A 178 -0.56 -22.79 -0.48
C GLN A 178 -1.47 -23.92 -0.93
N ARG A 179 -2.71 -23.99 -0.41
CA ARG A 179 -3.70 -25.00 -0.82
C ARG A 179 -4.00 -24.93 -2.32
N ILE A 180 -4.20 -23.72 -2.87
CA ILE A 180 -4.44 -23.52 -4.31
C ILE A 180 -3.24 -24.01 -5.13
N LEU A 181 -2.01 -23.66 -4.72
CA LEU A 181 -0.79 -24.10 -5.41
C LEU A 181 -0.61 -25.63 -5.35
N ASP A 182 -1.00 -26.26 -4.25
CA ASP A 182 -0.92 -27.72 -4.08
C ASP A 182 -1.95 -28.43 -4.96
N GLU A 183 -3.18 -27.90 -5.08
CA GLU A 183 -4.20 -28.41 -6.00
C GLU A 183 -3.76 -28.29 -7.47
N GLU A 184 -3.22 -27.14 -7.86
CA GLU A 184 -2.68 -26.93 -9.22
C GLU A 184 -1.52 -27.89 -9.50
N ARG A 185 -0.62 -28.07 -8.53
CA ARG A 185 0.50 -29.02 -8.63
C ARG A 185 0.00 -30.44 -8.86
N GLN A 186 -1.03 -30.87 -8.14
CA GLN A 186 -1.62 -32.20 -8.32
C GLN A 186 -2.24 -32.35 -9.72
N ARG A 187 -2.96 -31.34 -10.21
CA ARG A 187 -3.54 -31.35 -11.57
C ARG A 187 -2.47 -31.47 -12.65
N VAL A 188 -1.39 -30.69 -12.55
CA VAL A 188 -0.28 -30.75 -13.51
C VAL A 188 0.44 -32.10 -13.47
N ILE A 189 0.66 -32.66 -12.27
CA ILE A 189 1.26 -33.98 -12.13
C ILE A 189 0.36 -35.06 -12.75
N ALA A 190 -0.95 -34.99 -12.52
CA ALA A 190 -1.91 -35.93 -13.11
C ALA A 190 -1.92 -35.83 -14.64
N GLN A 191 -1.95 -34.61 -15.19
CA GLN A 191 -1.86 -34.38 -16.63
C GLN A 191 -0.54 -34.93 -17.20
N TYR A 192 0.60 -34.62 -16.59
CA TYR A 192 1.90 -35.12 -17.02
C TYR A 192 1.97 -36.65 -16.99
N ARG A 193 1.42 -37.29 -15.94
CA ARG A 193 1.33 -38.75 -15.84
C ARG A 193 0.44 -39.35 -16.92
N SER A 194 -0.70 -38.73 -17.23
CA SER A 194 -1.57 -39.17 -18.33
C SER A 194 -0.90 -39.04 -19.70
N MET A 195 -0.09 -38.00 -19.91
CA MET A 195 0.64 -37.80 -21.17
C MET A 195 1.78 -38.83 -21.30
N LYS A 196 2.51 -39.09 -20.22
CA LYS A 196 3.64 -40.03 -20.21
C LYS A 196 3.21 -41.50 -20.16
N GLY A 197 2.08 -41.83 -19.56
CA GLY A 197 1.51 -43.18 -19.58
C GLY A 197 0.83 -43.54 -20.90
N ARG A 198 0.71 -42.58 -21.83
CA ARG A 198 0.11 -42.75 -23.15
C ARG A 198 1.16 -42.86 -24.27
N SER A 199 2.45 -42.82 -23.92
CA SER A 199 3.61 -43.09 -24.80
C SER A 199 4.14 -44.50 -24.62
#